data_AF-A0A504IU03-F1
#
_entry.id   AF-A0A504IU03-F1
#
_cell.length_a   1.000
_cell.length_b   1.000
_cell.length_c   1.000
_cell.angle_alpha   90.00
_cell.angle_beta   90.00
_cell.angle_gamma   90.00
#
_symmetry.space_group_name_H-M   'P 1'
#
loop_
_entity.id
_entity.type
_entity.pdbx_description
1 polymer ?
#
loop_
_entity_poly.entity_id
_entity_poly.type
_entity_poly.pdbx_seq_one_letter_code
_entity_poly.pdbx_strand_id
1 'polypeptide(L)'
;MQSVRDHLETILARLAARAGEERVFTKLYTEAARAAADAADARRRAGVRLGPLDGTIISIKDLFDVCGEATTAGSLLLKDA
;
A
#
# COMPACT_ATOMS: atom_id res chain seq x y z
N MET A 1 1.84 21.80 -0.86
CA MET A 1 2.50 20.47 -0.96
C MET A 1 1.42 19.42 -0.79
N GLN A 2 1.28 18.49 -1.75
CA GLN A 2 0.27 17.44 -1.67
C GLN A 2 0.50 16.57 -0.41
N SER A 3 -0.58 16.17 0.28
CA SER A 3 -0.47 15.27 1.42
C SER A 3 -0.14 13.84 0.97
N VAL A 4 0.36 13.01 1.89
CA VAL A 4 0.55 11.58 1.61
C VAL A 4 -0.79 10.95 1.24
N ARG A 5 -1.87 11.36 1.95
CA ARG A 5 -3.21 10.88 1.67
C ARG A 5 -3.71 11.23 0.26
N ASP A 6 -3.54 12.48 -0.17
CA ASP A 6 -3.95 12.92 -1.50
C ASP A 6 -3.18 12.17 -2.60
N HIS A 7 -1.89 11.91 -2.38
CA HIS A 7 -1.07 11.14 -3.32
C HIS A 7 -1.53 9.68 -3.39
N LEU A 8 -1.86 9.07 -2.25
CA LEU A 8 -2.42 7.72 -2.18
C LEU A 8 -3.75 7.62 -2.94
N GLU A 9 -4.70 8.53 -2.71
CA GLU A 9 -5.99 8.50 -3.42
C GLU A 9 -5.81 8.67 -4.93
N THR A 10 -4.83 9.47 -5.37
CA THR A 10 -4.49 9.58 -6.79
C THR A 10 -4.04 8.25 -7.39
N ILE A 11 -3.20 7.48 -6.66
CA ILE A 11 -2.75 6.16 -7.10
C ILE A 11 -3.90 5.16 -7.09
N LEU A 12 -4.69 5.12 -6.02
CA LEU A 12 -5.84 4.21 -5.91
C LEU A 12 -6.86 4.46 -7.03
N ALA A 13 -7.15 5.72 -7.37
CA ALA A 13 -8.03 6.07 -8.48
C ALA A 13 -7.49 5.56 -9.82
N ARG A 14 -6.17 5.65 -10.05
CA ARG A 14 -5.53 5.11 -11.27
C ARG A 14 -5.62 3.59 -11.34
N LEU A 15 -5.44 2.89 -10.22
CA LEU A 15 -5.58 1.44 -10.15
C LEU A 15 -7.02 1.01 -10.41
N ALA A 16 -8.00 1.70 -9.83
CA ALA A 16 -9.41 1.43 -10.06
C ALA A 16 -9.80 1.61 -11.53
N ALA A 17 -9.31 2.66 -12.19
CA ALA A 17 -9.56 2.91 -13.61
C ALA A 17 -8.99 1.83 -14.54
N ARG A 18 -8.00 1.05 -14.10
CA ARG A 18 -7.29 0.03 -14.89
C ARG A 18 -7.59 -1.41 -14.49
N ALA A 19 -8.47 -1.61 -13.50
CA ALA A 19 -8.73 -2.92 -12.92
C ALA A 19 -9.26 -3.97 -13.92
N GLY A 20 -9.88 -3.54 -15.03
CA GLY A 20 -10.35 -4.42 -16.08
C GLY A 20 -9.28 -4.86 -17.10
N GLU A 21 -8.15 -4.15 -17.16
CA GLU A 21 -7.14 -4.29 -18.22
C GLU A 21 -5.79 -4.81 -17.68
N GLU A 22 -5.47 -4.52 -16.42
CA GLU A 22 -4.18 -4.85 -15.80
C GLU A 22 -4.35 -5.82 -14.62
N ARG A 23 -3.45 -6.82 -14.50
CA ARG A 23 -3.38 -7.74 -13.36
C ARG A 23 -2.00 -7.73 -12.71
N VAL A 24 -1.62 -6.57 -12.17
CA VAL A 24 -0.31 -6.36 -11.54
C VAL A 24 -0.34 -6.70 -10.04
N PHE A 25 -1.45 -6.42 -9.35
CA PHE A 25 -1.59 -6.60 -7.91
C PHE A 25 -2.53 -7.77 -7.59
N THR A 26 -2.12 -8.65 -6.68
CA THR A 26 -2.97 -9.73 -6.17
C THR A 26 -3.89 -9.25 -5.03
N LYS A 27 -3.46 -8.22 -4.29
CA LYS A 27 -4.20 -7.62 -3.18
C LYS A 27 -3.89 -6.13 -3.06
N LEU A 28 -4.88 -5.35 -2.64
CA LEU A 28 -4.72 -3.94 -2.26
C LEU A 28 -5.08 -3.77 -0.78
N TYR A 29 -4.21 -3.11 -0.01
CA TYR A 29 -4.42 -2.82 1.41
C TYR A 29 -5.02 -1.42 1.61
N THR A 30 -6.12 -1.13 0.92
CA THR A 30 -6.66 0.24 0.79
C THR A 30 -6.83 0.94 2.14
N GLU A 31 -7.51 0.31 3.09
CA GLU A 31 -7.80 0.93 4.40
C GLU A 31 -6.55 1.09 5.27
N ALA A 32 -5.66 0.09 5.29
CA ALA A 32 -4.41 0.17 6.03
C ALA A 32 -3.47 1.24 5.45
N ALA A 33 -3.38 1.34 4.12
CA ALA A 33 -2.59 2.35 3.43
C ALA A 33 -3.13 3.77 3.73
N ARG A 34 -4.46 3.93 3.74
CA ARG A 34 -5.15 5.18 4.10
C ARG A 34 -4.81 5.62 5.52
N ALA A 35 -4.94 4.72 6.49
CA ALA A 35 -4.59 5.00 7.89
C ALA A 35 -3.10 5.35 8.05
N ALA A 36 -2.20 4.64 7.36
CA ALA A 36 -0.77 4.93 7.39
C ALA A 36 -0.41 6.28 6.77
N ALA A 37 -1.08 6.66 5.68
CA ALA A 37 -0.92 7.96 5.04
C ALA A 37 -1.36 9.10 5.97
N ASP A 38 -2.54 8.98 6.59
CA ASP A 38 -3.05 9.97 7.54
C ASP A 38 -2.09 10.15 8.73
N ALA A 39 -1.54 9.04 9.23
CA ALA A 39 -0.56 9.05 10.30
C ALA A 39 0.77 9.72 9.89
N ALA A 40 1.25 9.49 8.66
CA ALA A 40 2.44 10.16 8.13
C ALA A 40 2.23 11.67 7.98
N ASP A 41 1.07 12.09 7.48
CA ASP A 41 0.70 13.50 7.39
C ASP A 41 0.58 14.16 8.78
N ALA A 42 0.06 13.44 9.78
CA ALA A 42 0.00 13.91 11.16
C ALA A 42 1.41 14.11 11.76
N ARG A 43 2.32 13.15 11.58
CA ARG A 43 3.72 13.27 12.01
C ARG A 43 4.40 14.47 11.34
N ARG A 44 4.21 14.62 10.03
CA ARG A 44 4.75 15.75 9.25
C ARG A 44 4.26 17.08 9.80
N ARG A 45 2.97 17.22 10.12
CA ARG A 45 2.41 18.44 10.75
C ARG A 45 3.00 18.72 12.12
N ALA A 46 3.31 17.68 12.89
CA ALA A 46 3.93 17.79 14.20
C ALA A 46 5.46 18.03 14.15
N GLY A 47 6.07 18.12 12.96
CA GLY A 47 7.53 18.27 12.80
C GLY A 47 8.31 16.99 13.09
N VAL A 48 7.64 15.84 13.20
CA VAL A 48 8.25 14.53 13.43
C VAL A 48 8.41 13.78 12.09
N ARG A 49 9.51 13.03 11.94
CA ARG A 49 9.71 12.07 10.83
C ARG A 49 10.29 10.77 11.35
N LEU A 50 9.78 9.64 10.86
CA LEU A 50 10.31 8.31 11.21
C LEU A 50 11.56 7.92 10.41
N GLY A 51 11.88 8.65 9.34
CA GLY A 51 13.04 8.38 8.49
C GLY A 51 12.82 8.84 7.05
N PRO A 52 13.74 8.49 6.13
CA PRO A 52 13.68 8.94 4.73
C PRO A 52 12.47 8.39 3.95
N LEU A 53 11.87 7.30 4.41
CA LEU A 53 10.72 6.66 3.76
C LEU A 53 9.37 6.96 4.44
N ASP A 54 9.33 7.85 5.44
CA ASP A 54 8.08 8.17 6.15
C ASP A 54 7.02 8.75 5.19
N GLY A 55 5.92 8.02 5.01
CA GLY A 55 4.85 8.35 4.07
C GLY A 55 5.11 7.93 2.62
N THR A 56 6.13 7.11 2.35
CA THR A 56 6.34 6.55 1.00
C THR A 56 5.35 5.43 0.72
N ILE A 57 4.72 5.48 -0.45
CA ILE A 57 3.79 4.45 -0.92
C ILE A 57 4.60 3.37 -1.63
N ILE A 58 4.43 2.12 -1.20
CA ILE A 58 5.15 0.97 -1.77
C ILE A 58 4.16 -0.13 -2.15
N SER A 59 4.64 -1.05 -2.97
CA SER A 59 4.03 -2.37 -3.14
C SER A 59 4.98 -3.44 -2.61
N ILE A 60 4.40 -4.56 -2.19
CA ILE A 60 5.15 -5.73 -1.73
C ILE A 60 4.93 -6.81 -2.79
N LYS A 61 6.03 -7.37 -3.30
CA LYS A 61 5.93 -8.55 -4.16
C LYS A 61 5.43 -9.70 -3.30
N ASP A 62 4.44 -10.45 -3.80
CA ASP A 62 3.81 -11.58 -3.11
C ASP A 62 4.74 -12.81 -3.00
N LEU A 63 6.00 -12.60 -2.64
CA LEU A 63 7.00 -13.58 -2.21
C LEU A 63 7.61 -13.19 -0.86
N PHE A 64 7.19 -12.05 -0.30
CA PHE A 64 7.58 -11.55 1.00
C PHE A 64 6.39 -11.66 1.95
N ASP A 65 6.67 -12.04 3.19
CA ASP A 65 5.64 -12.21 4.20
C ASP A 65 5.04 -10.88 4.63
N VAL A 66 3.72 -10.88 4.75
CA VAL A 66 2.94 -9.83 5.38
C VAL A 66 2.22 -10.47 6.57
N CYS A 67 2.38 -9.89 7.75
CA CYS A 67 1.84 -10.46 8.98
C CYS A 67 0.31 -10.59 8.92
N GLY A 68 -0.19 -11.78 9.25
CA GLY A 68 -1.63 -12.06 9.33
C GLY A 68 -2.27 -12.58 8.04
N GLU A 69 -1.47 -12.91 7.02
CA GLU A 69 -1.96 -13.49 5.77
C GLU A 69 -0.98 -14.48 5.15
N ALA A 70 -1.49 -15.35 4.28
CA ALA A 70 -0.68 -16.32 3.54
C ALA A 70 0.08 -15.64 2.40
N THR A 71 1.37 -15.92 2.28
CA THR A 71 2.21 -15.52 1.16
C THR A 71 2.05 -16.52 0.02
N THR A 72 1.46 -16.11 -1.11
CA THR A 72 1.12 -17.08 -2.15
C THR A 72 2.29 -17.42 -3.06
N ALA A 73 3.33 -16.59 -3.13
CA ALA A 73 4.45 -16.74 -4.09
C ALA A 73 3.99 -16.84 -5.56
N GLY A 74 2.79 -16.35 -5.89
CA GLY A 74 2.17 -16.55 -7.20
C GLY A 74 1.78 -18.00 -7.49
N SER A 75 1.60 -18.82 -6.45
CA SER A 75 1.31 -20.26 -6.54
C SER A 75 -0.02 -20.59 -5.88
N LEU A 76 -0.82 -21.42 -6.56
CA LEU A 76 -2.07 -21.95 -5.99
C LEU A 76 -1.81 -22.91 -4.82
N LEU A 77 -0.64 -23.55 -4.78
CA LEU A 77 -0.28 -24.49 -3.71
C LEU A 77 -0.19 -23.81 -2.34
N LEU A 78 0.22 -22.54 -2.31
CA LEU A 78 0.47 -21.78 -1.09
C LEU A 78 -0.70 -20.87 -0.69
N LYS A 79 -1.83 -20.97 -1.38
CA LYS A 79 -2.97 -20.06 -1.18
C LYS A 79 -3.51 -20.08 0.25
N ASP A 80 -3.50 -21.26 0.87
CA ASP A 80 -4.08 -21.52 2.20
C ASP A 80 -3.02 -22.02 3.21
N ALA A 81 -1.74 -21.76 2.94
CA ALA A 81 -0.61 -22.15 3.80
C ALA A 81 -0.58 -21.40 5.13
#